data_AF-A0A945AUH5-F1
#
_entry.id   AF-A0A945AUH5-F1
#
_cell.length_a   1.000
_cell.length_b   1.000
_cell.length_c   1.000
_cell.angle_alpha   90.00
_cell.angle_beta   90.00
_cell.angle_gamma   90.00
#
_symmetry.space_group_name_H-M   'P 1'
#
loop_
_entity.id
_entity.type
_entity.pdbx_description
1 polymer ?
#
loop_
_entity_poly.entity_id
_entity_poly.type
_entity_poly.pdbx_seq_one_letter_code
_entity_poly.pdbx_strand_id
1 'polypeptide(L)'
;MRSIIVVFVFGVLLQSNLSQAAESPQPAEYAYRVAVSKQVPGLNAQEHPLPLPTTMSHIDYEKTLFPFIKSRAYATQLGWGHDKYVRDTGAYVKGKYYGTHPAVRCFYSPKVMYWLTGEPDFWPEGRDAGVAPHKGPREGVIPDGGMIIKEMLPPPAARYEGMTEEEILAVLRLPTSAGCDVMIKDSSGSPDGWFWASVYEGQELDTTDSFDYPQAGFVLACVRCHSVAEEGGTFSSLRNITGFPGEPIQYFVDNTWRKIPTALQPYDFRHDPDPPEFRAPQSPGPARPSFEFLNTYASARHVTYPEVKKFPAESNDHITPHASIPERFLTSDQCLMCHSAATGRHSGSPVMFLETKRGGLNVSPYGEWRWSPMGLAGRDPVFHAQLESELSQISRDLPVEQADAYGDQVANTCLRCHGAL
;
A
#
# COMPACT_ATOMS: atom_id res chain seq x y z
N MET A 1 -87.77 -3.20 3.30
CA MET A 1 -87.96 -3.38 1.86
C MET A 1 -86.59 -3.23 1.18
N ARG A 2 -86.19 -4.26 0.42
CA ARG A 2 -85.06 -4.31 -0.53
C ARG A 2 -83.63 -4.38 0.04
N SER A 3 -83.17 -5.62 0.17
CA SER A 3 -81.77 -6.04 0.05
C SER A 3 -81.21 -5.69 -1.33
N ILE A 4 -79.98 -5.18 -1.38
CA ILE A 4 -79.11 -5.26 -2.57
C ILE A 4 -77.74 -5.74 -2.09
N ILE A 5 -77.33 -6.86 -2.68
CA ILE A 5 -76.02 -7.49 -2.58
C ILE A 5 -75.05 -6.66 -3.43
N VAL A 6 -73.89 -6.31 -2.86
CA VAL A 6 -72.72 -5.91 -3.66
C VAL A 6 -71.54 -6.77 -3.22
N VAL A 7 -71.14 -7.64 -4.13
CA VAL A 7 -69.95 -8.48 -4.09
C VAL A 7 -68.73 -7.59 -4.34
N PHE A 8 -67.78 -7.52 -3.41
CA PHE A 8 -66.47 -6.93 -3.66
C PHE A 8 -65.45 -8.02 -3.97
N VAL A 9 -64.92 -7.93 -5.18
CA VAL A 9 -63.91 -8.78 -5.78
C VAL A 9 -62.55 -8.53 -5.09
N PHE A 10 -61.89 -9.60 -4.68
CA PHE A 10 -60.51 -9.60 -4.18
C PHE A 10 -59.56 -9.11 -5.29
N GLY A 11 -59.03 -7.89 -5.13
CA GLY A 11 -57.90 -7.39 -5.90
C GLY A 11 -56.59 -7.80 -5.23
N VAL A 12 -55.86 -8.69 -5.89
CA VAL A 12 -54.47 -9.05 -5.57
C VAL A 12 -53.60 -7.83 -5.83
N LEU A 13 -53.01 -7.24 -4.78
CA LEU A 13 -51.92 -6.29 -4.90
C LEU A 13 -50.60 -7.07 -4.77
N LEU A 14 -49.88 -7.16 -5.89
CA LEU A 14 -48.49 -7.57 -5.93
C LEU A 14 -47.66 -6.61 -5.07
N GLN A 15 -47.17 -7.08 -3.92
CA GLN A 15 -45.96 -6.54 -3.33
C GLN A 15 -44.79 -7.40 -3.81
N SER A 16 -44.01 -6.81 -4.69
CA SER A 16 -42.74 -7.33 -5.18
C SER A 16 -41.76 -7.56 -4.04
N ASN A 17 -41.15 -8.75 -4.06
CA ASN A 17 -40.05 -9.20 -3.21
C ASN A 17 -38.97 -8.12 -3.01
N LEU A 18 -38.90 -7.56 -1.80
CA LEU A 18 -37.63 -7.10 -1.24
C LEU A 18 -37.03 -8.30 -0.52
N SER A 19 -36.10 -8.97 -1.19
CA SER A 19 -35.29 -10.03 -0.59
C SER A 19 -34.59 -9.47 0.65
N GLN A 20 -34.96 -10.04 1.78
CA GLN A 20 -34.36 -9.88 3.09
C GLN A 20 -32.86 -10.13 2.97
N ALA A 21 -32.05 -9.07 3.13
CA ALA A 21 -30.61 -9.23 3.34
C ALA A 21 -30.46 -10.09 4.60
N ALA A 22 -29.83 -11.25 4.46
CA ALA A 22 -29.58 -12.16 5.56
C ALA A 22 -28.81 -11.42 6.66
N GLU A 23 -29.42 -11.29 7.83
CA GLU A 23 -28.76 -10.83 9.04
C GLU A 23 -27.53 -11.71 9.29
N SER A 24 -26.35 -11.10 9.28
CA SER A 24 -25.11 -11.71 9.74
C SER A 24 -25.32 -12.19 11.18
N PRO A 25 -25.05 -13.46 11.53
CA PRO A 25 -25.13 -13.90 12.90
C PRO A 25 -24.09 -13.14 13.74
N GLN A 26 -24.61 -12.33 14.67
CA GLN A 26 -23.86 -11.71 15.77
C GLN A 26 -22.96 -12.75 16.44
N PRO A 27 -21.67 -12.46 16.72
CA PRO A 27 -20.78 -13.44 17.32
C PRO A 27 -21.13 -13.62 18.79
N ALA A 28 -21.79 -14.74 19.09
CA ALA A 28 -21.95 -15.22 20.46
C ALA A 28 -20.59 -15.62 21.04
N GLU A 29 -20.32 -15.14 22.26
CA GLU A 29 -19.26 -15.53 23.20
C GLU A 29 -18.42 -16.77 22.81
N TYR A 30 -17.22 -16.52 22.28
CA TYR A 30 -16.20 -17.55 22.14
C TYR A 30 -15.36 -17.61 23.43
N ALA A 31 -15.72 -18.51 24.34
CA ALA A 31 -14.80 -18.96 25.38
C ALA A 31 -13.68 -19.79 24.71
N TYR A 32 -12.55 -19.15 24.42
CA TYR A 32 -11.39 -19.75 23.76
C TYR A 32 -10.60 -20.64 24.74
N ARG A 33 -11.17 -21.76 25.18
CA ARG A 33 -10.37 -22.83 25.81
C ARG A 33 -9.82 -23.74 24.71
N VAL A 34 -8.67 -23.33 24.16
CA VAL A 34 -7.87 -24.18 23.26
C VAL A 34 -7.54 -25.47 24.00
N ALA A 35 -8.08 -26.58 23.53
CA ALA A 35 -7.59 -27.90 23.92
C ALA A 35 -6.13 -27.99 23.45
N VAL A 36 -5.21 -27.95 24.42
CA VAL A 36 -3.75 -28.03 24.26
C VAL A 36 -3.39 -29.37 23.65
N SER A 37 -3.38 -29.47 22.32
CA SER A 37 -2.76 -30.60 21.61
C SER A 37 -2.14 -30.25 20.27
N LYS A 38 -2.45 -29.07 19.69
CA LYS A 38 -1.73 -28.53 18.54
C LYS A 38 -1.05 -27.22 18.92
N GLN A 39 0.25 -27.13 18.64
CA GLN A 39 1.02 -25.90 18.76
C GLN A 39 0.35 -24.82 17.90
N VAL A 40 -0.14 -23.75 18.52
CA VAL A 40 -0.75 -22.62 17.80
C VAL A 40 0.38 -21.67 17.41
N PRO A 41 0.63 -21.46 16.10
CA PRO A 41 1.67 -20.51 15.66
C PRO A 41 1.44 -19.11 16.24
N GLY A 42 2.52 -18.43 16.64
CA GLY A 42 2.46 -17.13 17.32
C GLY A 42 2.25 -17.20 18.83
N LEU A 43 1.84 -18.34 19.40
CA LEU A 43 1.73 -18.49 20.85
C LEU A 43 3.12 -18.52 21.49
N ASN A 44 3.34 -17.69 22.50
CA ASN A 44 4.65 -17.48 23.13
C ASN A 44 5.77 -17.06 22.16
N ALA A 45 5.41 -16.35 21.08
CA ALA A 45 6.38 -15.77 20.15
C ALA A 45 7.22 -14.67 20.84
N GLN A 46 8.43 -14.45 20.34
CA GLN A 46 9.35 -13.43 20.84
C GLN A 46 9.23 -12.13 20.04
N GLU A 47 9.37 -11.00 20.73
CA GLU A 47 9.42 -9.67 20.10
C GLU A 47 10.70 -9.46 19.27
N HIS A 48 10.63 -8.54 18.30
CA HIS A 48 11.83 -8.12 17.58
C HIS A 48 12.67 -7.13 18.40
N PRO A 49 14.00 -7.05 18.20
CA PRO A 49 14.86 -6.15 18.94
C PRO A 49 14.92 -4.72 18.37
N LEU A 50 14.24 -4.45 17.24
CA LEU A 50 14.32 -3.15 16.57
C LEU A 50 13.73 -2.02 17.45
N PRO A 51 14.36 -0.84 17.48
CA PRO A 51 13.79 0.33 18.14
C PRO A 51 12.53 0.82 17.41
N LEU A 52 11.79 1.75 18.02
CA LEU A 52 10.67 2.39 17.36
C LEU A 52 11.16 3.27 16.20
N PRO A 53 10.48 3.29 15.04
CA PRO A 53 10.87 4.10 13.89
C PRO A 53 11.09 5.59 14.17
N THR A 54 10.33 6.20 15.08
CA THR A 54 10.49 7.63 15.47
C THR A 54 11.79 7.95 16.23
N THR A 55 12.57 6.94 16.62
CA THR A 55 13.85 7.16 17.33
C THR A 55 14.96 7.68 16.42
N MET A 56 14.81 7.60 15.09
CA MET A 56 15.81 8.04 14.12
C MET A 56 15.17 8.44 12.78
N SER A 57 16.00 8.89 11.83
CA SER A 57 15.55 9.15 10.46
C SER A 57 15.15 7.84 9.75
N HIS A 58 14.28 7.88 8.74
CA HIS A 58 13.95 6.67 7.98
C HIS A 58 15.23 6.06 7.36
N ILE A 59 16.13 6.89 6.83
CA ILE A 59 17.42 6.48 6.23
C ILE A 59 18.27 5.69 7.22
N ASP A 60 18.35 6.15 8.48
CA ASP A 60 19.08 5.44 9.52
C ASP A 60 18.34 4.19 9.97
N TYR A 61 17.01 4.23 9.99
CA TYR A 61 16.18 3.10 10.37
C TYR A 61 16.34 1.92 9.40
N GLU A 62 16.41 2.18 8.09
CA GLU A 62 16.62 1.16 7.04
C GLU A 62 17.88 0.30 7.30
N LYS A 63 18.95 0.90 7.84
CA LYS A 63 20.21 0.21 8.19
C LYS A 63 20.01 -0.88 9.23
N THR A 64 18.93 -0.83 10.00
CA THR A 64 18.58 -1.84 11.01
C THR A 64 17.41 -2.71 10.57
N LEU A 65 16.39 -2.11 9.96
CA LEU A 65 15.20 -2.82 9.49
C LEU A 65 15.52 -3.80 8.36
N PHE A 66 16.23 -3.36 7.31
CA PHE A 66 16.42 -4.20 6.13
C PHE A 66 17.22 -5.47 6.43
N PRO A 67 18.32 -5.43 7.21
CA PRO A 67 19.01 -6.64 7.64
C PRO A 67 18.10 -7.59 8.45
N PHE A 68 17.25 -7.07 9.34
CA PHE A 68 16.30 -7.89 10.09
C PHE A 68 15.32 -8.61 9.17
N ILE A 69 14.71 -7.90 8.21
CA ILE A 69 13.76 -8.50 7.27
C ILE A 69 14.45 -9.54 6.37
N LYS A 70 15.63 -9.22 5.84
CA LYS A 70 16.42 -10.14 5.00
C LYS A 70 16.89 -11.40 5.76
N SER A 71 17.09 -11.31 7.08
CA SER A 71 17.45 -12.47 7.91
C SER A 71 16.33 -13.50 8.06
N ARG A 72 15.06 -13.08 7.89
CA ARG A 72 13.86 -13.88 8.20
C ARG A 72 13.85 -14.48 9.61
N ALA A 73 14.44 -13.79 10.59
CA ALA A 73 14.39 -14.21 11.99
C ALA A 73 12.94 -14.33 12.50
N TYR A 74 12.02 -13.48 12.01
CA TYR A 74 10.58 -13.57 12.31
C TYR A 74 9.98 -14.96 11.98
N ALA A 75 10.38 -15.56 10.87
CA ALA A 75 9.85 -16.85 10.40
C ALA A 75 10.58 -18.06 11.00
N THR A 76 11.87 -17.90 11.33
CA THR A 76 12.75 -19.05 11.65
C THR A 76 13.17 -19.14 13.11
N GLN A 77 13.08 -18.03 13.87
CA GLN A 77 13.65 -17.94 15.22
C GLN A 77 12.66 -17.39 16.25
N LEU A 78 11.85 -16.40 15.87
CA LEU A 78 10.98 -15.68 16.80
C LEU A 78 9.59 -16.32 16.98
N GLY A 79 9.26 -17.33 16.17
CA GLY A 79 8.00 -18.08 16.31
C GLY A 79 6.74 -17.29 15.99
N TRP A 80 6.84 -16.26 15.14
CA TRP A 80 5.72 -15.36 14.81
C TRP A 80 4.52 -16.10 14.22
N GLY A 81 3.32 -15.57 14.46
CA GLY A 81 2.11 -16.06 13.80
C GLY A 81 2.18 -15.80 12.30
N HIS A 82 1.61 -16.67 11.48
CA HIS A 82 1.66 -16.52 10.03
C HIS A 82 0.42 -17.09 9.34
N ASP A 83 0.20 -16.63 8.11
CA ASP A 83 -0.88 -17.11 7.26
C ASP A 83 -0.78 -18.64 7.01
N LYS A 84 -1.93 -19.28 6.81
CA LYS A 84 -2.07 -20.73 6.55
C LYS A 84 -1.32 -21.19 5.31
N TYR A 85 -1.32 -20.36 4.28
CA TYR A 85 -0.71 -20.62 2.97
C TYR A 85 -0.53 -19.30 2.21
N VAL A 86 0.25 -19.34 1.12
CA VAL A 86 0.35 -18.24 0.18
C VAL A 86 -1.02 -18.00 -0.46
N ARG A 87 -1.44 -16.74 -0.55
CA ARG A 87 -2.79 -16.35 -0.99
C ARG A 87 -2.74 -15.23 -2.01
N ASP A 88 -3.65 -15.30 -2.98
CA ASP A 88 -3.79 -14.26 -3.98
C ASP A 88 -4.49 -13.02 -3.39
N THR A 89 -4.17 -11.85 -3.94
CA THR A 89 -4.88 -10.61 -3.61
C THR A 89 -5.83 -10.14 -4.71
N GLY A 90 -6.04 -10.98 -5.73
CA GLY A 90 -7.00 -10.79 -6.80
C GLY A 90 -7.00 -11.97 -7.78
N ALA A 91 -7.84 -11.91 -8.81
CA ALA A 91 -8.01 -13.00 -9.76
C ALA A 91 -6.79 -13.17 -10.70
N TYR A 92 -6.61 -14.38 -11.23
CA TYR A 92 -5.67 -14.68 -12.32
C TYR A 92 -6.45 -15.24 -13.52
N VAL A 93 -6.47 -14.50 -14.63
CA VAL A 93 -7.27 -14.83 -15.81
C VAL A 93 -6.45 -14.59 -17.08
N LYS A 94 -6.33 -15.60 -17.93
CA LYS A 94 -5.70 -15.57 -19.26
C LYS A 94 -4.29 -14.98 -19.24
N GLY A 95 -3.45 -15.45 -18.32
CA GLY A 95 -2.07 -15.01 -18.18
C GLY A 95 -1.90 -13.67 -17.44
N LYS A 96 -2.99 -13.03 -17.02
CA LYS A 96 -2.98 -11.72 -16.37
C LYS A 96 -3.45 -11.82 -14.92
N TYR A 97 -2.74 -11.11 -14.04
CA TYR A 97 -3.08 -11.00 -12.64
C TYR A 97 -3.78 -9.68 -12.33
N TYR A 98 -4.82 -9.74 -11.50
CA TYR A 98 -5.67 -8.61 -11.11
C TYR A 98 -5.63 -8.35 -9.60
N GLY A 99 -4.60 -8.86 -8.92
CA GLY A 99 -4.32 -8.54 -7.52
C GLY A 99 -3.79 -7.13 -7.34
N THR A 100 -4.15 -6.50 -6.22
CA THR A 100 -3.58 -5.19 -5.82
C THR A 100 -2.11 -5.32 -5.44
N HIS A 101 -1.74 -6.44 -4.82
CA HIS A 101 -0.37 -6.88 -4.60
C HIS A 101 -0.13 -8.20 -5.34
N PRO A 102 1.11 -8.71 -5.44
CA PRO A 102 1.41 -10.09 -5.84
C PRO A 102 0.69 -11.17 -5.00
N ALA A 103 1.04 -12.44 -5.19
CA ALA A 103 0.64 -13.48 -4.23
C ALA A 103 1.40 -13.23 -2.91
N VAL A 104 0.76 -13.42 -1.75
CA VAL A 104 1.34 -12.99 -0.46
C VAL A 104 1.23 -14.05 0.61
N ARG A 105 2.14 -13.97 1.58
CA ARG A 105 2.04 -14.63 2.88
C ARG A 105 2.42 -13.67 4.00
N CYS A 106 1.52 -13.43 4.96
CA CYS A 106 1.76 -12.51 6.05
C CYS A 106 2.28 -13.20 7.32
N PHE A 107 3.11 -12.48 8.08
CA PHE A 107 3.61 -12.79 9.41
C PHE A 107 3.24 -11.66 10.38
N TYR A 108 2.96 -12.03 11.63
CA TYR A 108 2.41 -11.16 12.65
C TYR A 108 3.23 -11.27 13.94
N SER A 109 3.75 -10.13 14.40
CA SER A 109 4.44 -10.00 15.68
C SER A 109 3.55 -10.33 16.90
N PRO A 110 4.14 -10.59 18.09
CA PRO A 110 3.40 -10.86 19.31
C PRO A 110 2.35 -9.78 19.65
N LYS A 111 2.73 -8.50 19.61
CA LYS A 111 1.79 -7.37 19.80
C LYS A 111 0.60 -7.35 18.82
N VAL A 112 0.83 -7.69 17.56
CA VAL A 112 -0.25 -7.76 16.55
C VAL A 112 -1.17 -8.95 16.83
N MET A 113 -0.61 -10.11 17.18
CA MET A 113 -1.39 -11.27 17.57
C MET A 113 -2.19 -11.04 18.84
N TYR A 114 -1.62 -10.39 19.85
CA TYR A 114 -2.34 -9.95 21.05
C TYR A 114 -3.48 -8.98 20.70
N TRP A 115 -3.27 -8.01 19.81
CA TRP A 115 -4.37 -7.16 19.37
C TRP A 115 -5.46 -7.96 18.63
N LEU A 116 -5.10 -8.86 17.72
CA LEU A 116 -6.06 -9.66 16.95
C LEU A 116 -6.89 -10.60 17.83
N THR A 117 -6.32 -11.11 18.92
CA THR A 117 -6.92 -12.16 19.76
C THR A 117 -7.48 -11.66 21.07
N GLY A 118 -6.90 -10.60 21.63
CA GLY A 118 -7.16 -10.15 22.99
C GLY A 118 -6.47 -10.98 24.08
N GLU A 119 -5.68 -11.99 23.69
CA GLU A 119 -5.11 -12.99 24.60
C GLU A 119 -3.63 -12.69 24.92
N PRO A 120 -3.27 -12.41 26.19
CA PRO A 120 -1.92 -12.02 26.59
C PRO A 120 -0.83 -13.06 26.31
N ASP A 121 -1.19 -14.34 26.17
CA ASP A 121 -0.23 -15.41 25.85
C ASP A 121 0.35 -15.29 24.42
N PHE A 122 -0.26 -14.48 23.56
CA PHE A 122 0.34 -14.09 22.28
C PHE A 122 1.34 -12.96 22.39
N TRP A 123 1.46 -12.29 23.54
CA TRP A 123 2.50 -11.28 23.82
C TRP A 123 3.08 -11.48 25.23
N PRO A 124 3.95 -12.50 25.41
CA PRO A 124 4.51 -12.86 26.71
C PRO A 124 5.21 -11.71 27.42
N GLU A 125 6.02 -10.92 26.71
CA GLU A 125 6.74 -9.79 27.30
C GLU A 125 5.76 -8.75 27.86
N GLY A 126 4.66 -8.50 27.16
CA GLY A 126 3.61 -7.59 27.64
C GLY A 126 2.81 -8.15 28.81
N ARG A 127 2.52 -9.46 28.79
CA ARG A 127 1.86 -10.17 29.90
C ARG A 127 2.71 -10.11 31.16
N ASP A 128 3.99 -10.47 31.05
CA ASP A 128 4.93 -10.56 32.16
C ASP A 128 5.25 -9.17 32.74
N ALA A 129 5.25 -8.13 31.90
CA ALA A 129 5.35 -6.73 32.33
C ALA A 129 4.03 -6.14 32.87
N GLY A 130 2.91 -6.86 32.81
CA GLY A 130 1.60 -6.41 33.28
C GLY A 130 0.94 -5.34 32.39
N VAL A 131 1.35 -5.22 31.13
CA VAL A 131 0.84 -4.23 30.17
C VAL A 131 -0.07 -4.84 29.08
N ALA A 132 -0.22 -6.17 29.07
CA ALA A 132 -1.14 -6.90 28.21
C ALA A 132 -2.24 -7.58 29.05
N PRO A 133 -3.28 -6.85 29.52
CA PRO A 133 -4.44 -7.48 30.15
C PRO A 133 -5.26 -8.27 29.11
N HIS A 134 -6.04 -9.26 29.55
CA HIS A 134 -7.05 -9.84 28.66
C HIS A 134 -8.03 -8.75 28.20
N LYS A 135 -8.36 -8.76 26.91
CA LYS A 135 -9.31 -7.83 26.28
C LYS A 135 -10.08 -8.52 25.16
N GLY A 136 -11.07 -7.84 24.59
CA GLY A 136 -11.75 -8.33 23.40
C GLY A 136 -10.82 -8.41 22.18
N PRO A 137 -11.06 -9.33 21.22
CA PRO A 137 -10.38 -9.32 19.93
C PRO A 137 -10.49 -7.95 19.26
N ARG A 138 -9.36 -7.42 18.78
CA ARG A 138 -9.20 -6.09 18.17
C ARG A 138 -9.55 -4.90 19.04
N GLU A 139 -9.76 -5.11 20.33
CA GLU A 139 -10.08 -4.01 21.23
C GLU A 139 -8.87 -3.06 21.39
N GLY A 140 -9.13 -1.76 21.21
CA GLY A 140 -8.13 -0.71 21.32
C GLY A 140 -7.12 -0.72 20.17
N VAL A 141 -5.96 -0.10 20.41
CA VAL A 141 -4.90 0.04 19.41
C VAL A 141 -3.90 -1.12 19.46
N ILE A 142 -3.24 -1.38 18.34
CA ILE A 142 -2.05 -2.23 18.29
C ILE A 142 -0.94 -1.52 19.09
N PRO A 143 -0.25 -2.19 20.03
CA PRO A 143 0.84 -1.58 20.77
C PRO A 143 2.04 -1.21 19.86
N ASP A 144 2.75 -0.14 20.21
CA ASP A 144 3.92 0.33 19.46
C ASP A 144 5.03 -0.75 19.38
N GLY A 145 5.68 -0.83 18.23
CA GLY A 145 6.55 -1.93 17.83
C GLY A 145 5.79 -3.14 17.28
N GLY A 146 4.46 -3.13 17.25
CA GLY A 146 3.69 -4.17 16.55
C GLY A 146 4.03 -4.17 15.06
N MET A 147 4.50 -5.30 14.55
CA MET A 147 4.94 -5.45 13.16
C MET A 147 4.13 -6.49 12.39
N ILE A 148 3.86 -6.19 11.12
CA ILE A 148 3.32 -7.11 10.12
C ILE A 148 4.31 -7.17 8.95
N ILE A 149 4.69 -8.37 8.53
CA ILE A 149 5.57 -8.60 7.38
C ILE A 149 4.79 -9.38 6.33
N LYS A 150 4.78 -8.88 5.09
CA LYS A 150 4.09 -9.48 3.95
C LYS A 150 5.12 -9.94 2.95
N GLU A 151 5.43 -11.23 2.96
CA GLU A 151 6.25 -11.87 1.92
C GLU A 151 5.48 -11.87 0.60
N MET A 152 6.09 -11.36 -0.48
CA MET A 152 5.45 -11.19 -1.79
C MET A 152 6.11 -12.09 -2.84
N LEU A 153 5.29 -12.90 -3.48
CA LEU A 153 5.68 -13.99 -4.36
C LEU A 153 5.04 -13.82 -5.76
N PRO A 154 5.72 -14.26 -6.84
CA PRO A 154 5.16 -14.26 -8.18
C PRO A 154 3.78 -14.94 -8.29
N PRO A 155 2.73 -14.26 -8.78
CA PRO A 155 1.39 -14.83 -8.85
C PRO A 155 1.25 -15.92 -9.94
N PRO A 156 0.24 -16.81 -9.83
CA PRO A 156 -0.75 -16.89 -8.74
C PRO A 156 -0.27 -17.71 -7.54
N ALA A 157 -0.98 -17.62 -6.42
CA ALA A 157 -0.67 -18.34 -5.19
C ALA A 157 -0.69 -19.88 -5.36
N ALA A 158 -1.49 -20.39 -6.31
CA ALA A 158 -1.58 -21.81 -6.64
C ALA A 158 -0.24 -22.46 -7.07
N ARG A 159 0.80 -21.66 -7.38
CA ARG A 159 2.16 -22.15 -7.64
C ARG A 159 2.84 -22.74 -6.41
N TYR A 160 2.44 -22.30 -5.22
CA TYR A 160 3.14 -22.57 -3.95
C TYR A 160 2.44 -23.61 -3.08
N GLU A 161 1.36 -24.20 -3.60
CA GLU A 161 0.63 -25.25 -2.89
C GLU A 161 1.54 -26.48 -2.67
N GLY A 162 1.71 -26.86 -1.41
CA GLY A 162 2.53 -28.01 -1.02
C GLY A 162 4.04 -27.76 -0.99
N MET A 163 4.52 -26.53 -1.25
CA MET A 163 5.94 -26.20 -1.14
C MET A 163 6.41 -26.13 0.32
N THR A 164 7.69 -26.45 0.55
CA THR A 164 8.34 -26.29 1.87
C THR A 164 8.75 -24.83 2.11
N GLU A 165 9.09 -24.49 3.37
CA GLU A 165 9.64 -23.17 3.70
C GLU A 165 10.90 -22.84 2.92
N GLU A 166 11.77 -23.83 2.70
CA GLU A 166 13.03 -23.67 1.98
C GLU A 166 12.77 -23.35 0.49
N GLU A 167 11.76 -23.97 -0.10
CA GLU A 167 11.34 -23.71 -1.49
C GLU A 167 10.74 -22.31 -1.63
N ILE A 168 9.87 -21.90 -0.71
CA ILE A 168 9.33 -20.53 -0.67
C ILE A 168 10.45 -19.51 -0.50
N LEU A 169 11.40 -19.77 0.41
CA LEU A 169 12.56 -18.91 0.64
C LEU A 169 13.43 -18.77 -0.62
N ALA A 170 13.65 -19.87 -1.35
CA ALA A 170 14.40 -19.83 -2.59
C ALA A 170 13.75 -18.89 -3.62
N VAL A 171 12.41 -18.89 -3.70
CA VAL A 171 11.67 -17.97 -4.58
C VAL A 171 11.77 -16.52 -4.10
N LEU A 172 11.64 -16.26 -2.80
CA LEU A 172 11.72 -14.91 -2.25
C LEU A 172 13.07 -14.23 -2.51
N ARG A 173 14.16 -15.02 -2.61
CA ARG A 173 15.52 -14.55 -2.90
C ARG A 173 15.82 -14.37 -4.39
N LEU A 174 14.90 -14.73 -5.28
CA LEU A 174 15.08 -14.47 -6.70
C LEU A 174 15.07 -12.95 -6.93
N PRO A 175 15.91 -12.42 -7.84
CA PRO A 175 15.84 -11.02 -8.24
C PRO A 175 14.46 -10.62 -8.80
N THR A 176 13.70 -11.59 -9.30
CA THR A 176 12.33 -11.41 -9.82
C THR A 176 11.25 -11.39 -8.73
N SER A 177 11.62 -11.59 -7.46
CA SER A 177 10.72 -11.47 -6.32
C SER A 177 10.42 -10.00 -6.02
N ALA A 178 9.18 -9.71 -5.62
CA ALA A 178 8.81 -8.39 -5.10
C ALA A 178 9.33 -8.16 -3.67
N GLY A 179 9.91 -9.18 -3.02
CA GLY A 179 10.48 -9.07 -1.68
C GLY A 179 9.42 -9.10 -0.59
N CYS A 180 9.51 -8.19 0.37
CA CYS A 180 8.61 -8.06 1.51
C CYS A 180 8.10 -6.63 1.63
N ASP A 181 6.83 -6.43 1.95
CA ASP A 181 6.35 -5.17 2.53
C ASP A 181 6.22 -5.33 4.05
N VAL A 182 6.48 -4.25 4.78
CA VAL A 182 6.51 -4.23 6.24
C VAL A 182 5.70 -3.04 6.75
N MET A 183 4.95 -3.29 7.81
CA MET A 183 4.27 -2.25 8.59
C MET A 183 4.72 -2.36 10.04
N ILE A 184 5.12 -1.25 10.66
CA ILE A 184 5.54 -1.18 12.07
C ILE A 184 4.73 -0.09 12.77
N LYS A 185 4.05 -0.46 13.85
CA LYS A 185 3.22 0.47 14.61
C LYS A 185 4.12 1.40 15.42
N ASP A 186 3.95 2.69 15.21
CA ASP A 186 4.55 3.75 16.01
C ASP A 186 3.57 4.91 16.05
N SER A 187 2.75 4.92 17.10
CA SER A 187 1.66 5.87 17.31
C SER A 187 2.11 7.33 17.37
N SER A 188 3.39 7.59 17.60
CA SER A 188 3.93 8.94 17.67
C SER A 188 4.38 9.50 16.31
N GLY A 189 4.56 8.64 15.31
CA GLY A 189 5.22 9.00 14.06
C GLY A 189 4.31 9.60 12.99
N SER A 190 3.04 9.24 12.97
CA SER A 190 2.06 9.69 11.97
C SER A 190 0.62 9.54 12.48
N PRO A 191 -0.38 10.16 11.82
CA PRO A 191 -1.77 10.01 12.22
C PRO A 191 -2.29 8.57 12.23
N ASP A 192 -1.94 7.77 11.21
CA ASP A 192 -2.24 6.33 11.16
C ASP A 192 -1.31 5.51 12.08
N GLY A 193 -0.21 6.14 12.52
CA GLY A 193 0.85 5.58 13.36
C GLY A 193 1.47 4.32 12.78
N TRP A 194 1.60 4.24 11.45
CA TRP A 194 2.28 3.14 10.76
C TRP A 194 3.51 3.67 10.02
N PHE A 195 4.65 3.05 10.31
CA PHE A 195 5.83 3.12 9.47
C PHE A 195 5.78 2.01 8.43
N TRP A 196 6.04 2.34 7.18
CA TRP A 196 5.92 1.46 6.01
C TRP A 196 7.31 1.21 5.44
N ALA A 197 7.57 0.00 4.93
CA ALA A 197 8.79 -0.27 4.18
C ALA A 197 8.59 -1.37 3.12
N SER A 198 9.30 -1.26 2.00
CA SER A 198 9.47 -2.35 1.03
C SER A 198 10.92 -2.83 1.06
N VAL A 199 11.13 -4.15 1.15
CA VAL A 199 12.45 -4.77 1.31
C VAL A 199 12.66 -5.91 0.31
N TYR A 200 13.67 -5.82 -0.55
CA TYR A 200 13.94 -6.83 -1.58
C TYR A 200 15.45 -7.07 -1.80
N GLU A 201 15.77 -8.12 -2.56
CA GLU A 201 17.15 -8.50 -2.87
C GLU A 201 17.81 -7.46 -3.79
N GLY A 202 19.06 -7.06 -3.50
CA GLY A 202 19.76 -6.02 -4.26
C GLY A 202 19.30 -4.58 -3.99
N GLN A 203 18.37 -4.36 -3.05
CA GLN A 203 17.96 -3.02 -2.64
C GLN A 203 19.11 -2.19 -2.05
N GLU A 204 19.27 -0.97 -2.57
CA GLU A 204 20.10 0.07 -1.97
C GLU A 204 19.33 0.84 -0.89
N LEU A 205 20.05 1.39 0.07
CA LEU A 205 19.47 2.26 1.10
C LEU A 205 19.18 3.63 0.53
N ASP A 206 18.13 4.27 1.03
CA ASP A 206 17.87 5.66 0.72
C ASP A 206 18.99 6.56 1.24
N THR A 207 19.22 7.65 0.53
CA THR A 207 20.19 8.68 0.91
C THR A 207 19.50 10.05 0.92
N THR A 208 20.12 11.03 1.57
CA THR A 208 19.57 12.40 1.63
C THR A 208 19.43 13.04 0.24
N ASP A 209 20.18 12.55 -0.74
CA ASP A 209 20.17 13.00 -2.12
C ASP A 209 19.39 12.04 -3.04
N SER A 210 18.68 11.05 -2.50
CA SER A 210 17.86 10.11 -3.28
C SER A 210 16.67 10.82 -3.92
N PHE A 211 16.50 10.64 -5.23
CA PHE A 211 15.35 11.12 -5.98
C PHE A 211 14.30 10.03 -6.20
N ASP A 212 14.60 8.77 -5.86
CA ASP A 212 13.66 7.67 -6.00
C ASP A 212 12.65 7.72 -4.85
N TYR A 213 11.42 7.21 -5.07
CA TYR A 213 10.41 7.18 -4.01
C TYR A 213 10.94 6.44 -2.77
N PRO A 214 10.74 6.97 -1.54
CA PRO A 214 11.35 6.39 -0.35
C PRO A 214 10.92 4.93 -0.18
N GLN A 215 11.89 4.09 0.16
CA GLN A 215 11.68 2.67 0.40
C GLN A 215 11.08 2.41 1.77
N ALA A 216 11.32 3.31 2.73
CA ALA A 216 10.77 3.25 4.06
C ALA A 216 10.38 4.63 4.59
N GLY A 217 9.32 4.72 5.40
CA GLY A 217 8.86 5.99 5.93
C GLY A 217 7.46 5.98 6.52
N PHE A 218 7.09 7.12 7.10
CA PHE A 218 5.71 7.40 7.52
C PHE A 218 4.93 8.04 6.38
N VAL A 219 3.62 7.76 6.32
CA VAL A 219 2.70 8.39 5.35
C VAL A 219 3.17 8.16 3.91
N LEU A 220 3.68 6.95 3.65
CA LEU A 220 3.95 6.50 2.28
C LEU A 220 2.63 6.21 1.56
N ALA A 221 2.69 5.99 0.24
CA ALA A 221 1.54 5.81 -0.64
C ALA A 221 0.71 4.56 -0.30
N CYS A 222 1.21 3.69 0.57
CA CYS A 222 0.49 2.56 1.16
C CYS A 222 -0.77 3.02 1.91
N VAL A 223 -0.70 4.17 2.59
CA VAL A 223 -1.80 4.71 3.41
C VAL A 223 -3.05 4.96 2.58
N ARG A 224 -2.90 5.36 1.31
CA ARG A 224 -4.04 5.54 0.38
C ARG A 224 -5.01 4.35 0.40
N CYS A 225 -4.47 3.14 0.31
CA CYS A 225 -5.28 1.92 0.28
C CYS A 225 -5.56 1.38 1.68
N HIS A 226 -4.64 1.54 2.63
CA HIS A 226 -4.82 1.01 3.98
C HIS A 226 -5.77 1.84 4.86
N SER A 227 -6.02 3.09 4.50
CA SER A 227 -6.99 3.97 5.19
C SER A 227 -8.44 3.48 5.11
N VAL A 228 -8.77 2.59 4.17
CA VAL A 228 -10.11 1.99 4.05
C VAL A 228 -10.28 0.72 4.88
N ALA A 229 -9.22 0.28 5.57
CA ALA A 229 -9.33 -0.84 6.50
C ALA A 229 -10.32 -0.49 7.61
N GLU A 230 -11.22 -1.41 7.93
CA GLU A 230 -12.26 -1.22 8.94
C GLU A 230 -11.67 -0.84 10.30
N GLU A 231 -10.57 -1.50 10.69
CA GLU A 231 -9.90 -1.30 11.97
C GLU A 231 -8.38 -1.45 11.87
N GLY A 232 -7.65 -0.63 12.63
CA GLY A 232 -6.20 -0.77 12.83
C GLY A 232 -5.33 -0.47 11.60
N GLY A 233 -5.90 0.04 10.50
CA GLY A 233 -5.15 0.34 9.26
C GLY A 233 -4.60 -0.90 8.55
N THR A 234 -5.16 -2.09 8.83
CA THR A 234 -4.67 -3.36 8.28
C THR A 234 -5.80 -4.32 7.91
N PHE A 235 -5.59 -5.09 6.84
CA PHE A 235 -6.50 -6.17 6.40
C PHE A 235 -6.18 -7.53 7.05
N SER A 236 -5.39 -7.53 8.12
CA SER A 236 -5.10 -8.72 8.91
C SER A 236 -6.40 -9.37 9.37
N SER A 237 -6.48 -10.70 9.44
CA SER A 237 -7.67 -11.42 9.91
C SER A 237 -7.32 -12.80 10.44
N LEU A 238 -7.88 -13.19 11.59
CA LEU A 238 -7.63 -14.51 12.19
C LEU A 238 -7.96 -15.66 11.23
N ARG A 239 -8.94 -15.50 10.32
CA ARG A 239 -9.26 -16.53 9.32
C ARG A 239 -8.09 -16.89 8.40
N ASN A 240 -7.14 -15.96 8.25
CA ASN A 240 -5.97 -16.19 7.40
C ASN A 240 -4.87 -16.96 8.15
N ILE A 241 -4.88 -16.94 9.48
CA ILE A 241 -3.73 -17.32 10.32
C ILE A 241 -3.80 -18.81 10.70
N THR A 242 -2.66 -19.48 10.60
CA THR A 242 -2.52 -20.89 10.99
C THR A 242 -2.95 -21.10 12.44
N GLY A 243 -3.73 -22.15 12.70
CA GLY A 243 -4.24 -22.46 14.04
C GLY A 243 -5.56 -21.79 14.41
N PHE A 244 -6.07 -20.88 13.59
CA PHE A 244 -7.38 -20.23 13.79
C PHE A 244 -8.46 -20.77 12.83
N PRO A 245 -9.75 -20.73 13.20
CA PRO A 245 -10.84 -21.21 12.36
C PRO A 245 -11.09 -20.31 11.14
N GLY A 246 -11.74 -20.89 10.13
CA GLY A 246 -12.08 -20.19 8.88
C GLY A 246 -11.03 -20.38 7.77
N GLU A 247 -11.38 -19.93 6.58
CA GLU A 247 -10.53 -19.97 5.39
C GLU A 247 -10.26 -18.55 4.87
N PRO A 248 -9.04 -18.29 4.34
CA PRO A 248 -8.74 -17.10 3.56
C PRO A 248 -9.74 -16.87 2.42
N ILE A 249 -9.93 -15.60 2.08
CA ILE A 249 -10.68 -15.21 0.87
C ILE A 249 -9.93 -15.74 -0.36
N GLN A 250 -10.65 -16.41 -1.25
CA GLN A 250 -10.11 -16.96 -2.49
C GLN A 250 -10.59 -16.16 -3.70
N TYR A 251 -9.73 -16.06 -4.70
CA TYR A 251 -10.02 -15.42 -5.99
C TYR A 251 -9.98 -16.46 -7.10
N PHE A 252 -10.69 -16.19 -8.19
CA PHE A 252 -10.67 -17.08 -9.35
C PHE A 252 -9.27 -17.12 -9.99
N VAL A 253 -8.73 -18.33 -10.17
CA VAL A 253 -7.45 -18.60 -10.83
C VAL A 253 -7.68 -19.64 -11.91
N ASP A 254 -7.50 -19.28 -13.18
CA ASP A 254 -7.53 -20.25 -14.26
C ASP A 254 -6.20 -21.02 -14.40
N ASN A 255 -6.12 -21.98 -15.33
CA ASN A 255 -4.93 -22.81 -15.52
C ASN A 255 -3.91 -22.24 -16.51
N THR A 256 -4.07 -21.00 -16.98
CA THR A 256 -3.18 -20.43 -18.01
C THR A 256 -1.76 -20.18 -17.49
N TRP A 257 -1.55 -20.04 -16.18
CA TRP A 257 -0.22 -19.97 -15.58
C TRP A 257 0.61 -21.26 -15.72
N ARG A 258 -0.05 -22.42 -15.96
CA ARG A 258 0.60 -23.73 -16.14
C ARG A 258 1.21 -23.91 -17.54
N LYS A 259 0.74 -23.14 -18.53
CA LYS A 259 1.26 -23.13 -19.91
C LYS A 259 1.89 -21.75 -20.15
N ILE A 260 3.21 -21.65 -20.15
CA ILE A 260 3.89 -20.35 -20.24
C ILE A 260 4.09 -19.98 -21.73
N PRO A 261 3.50 -18.89 -22.24
CA PRO A 261 4.21 -18.02 -23.15
C PRO A 261 4.75 -16.84 -22.34
N THR A 262 6.07 -16.81 -22.15
CA THR A 262 6.80 -15.76 -21.42
C THR A 262 6.59 -14.38 -22.07
N ALA A 263 6.06 -14.34 -23.29
CA ALA A 263 5.87 -13.14 -24.11
C ALA A 263 4.52 -12.42 -23.94
N LEU A 264 3.61 -12.92 -23.10
CA LEU A 264 2.30 -12.30 -22.85
C LEU A 264 2.03 -12.15 -21.34
N GLN A 265 2.99 -11.62 -20.58
CA GLN A 265 2.80 -11.21 -19.19
C GLN A 265 2.52 -9.70 -19.15
N PRO A 266 1.26 -9.21 -19.09
CA PRO A 266 0.98 -7.80 -18.89
C PRO A 266 0.52 -7.60 -17.45
N TYR A 267 1.47 -7.73 -16.52
CA TYR A 267 1.56 -6.94 -15.29
C TYR A 267 2.87 -7.33 -14.61
N ASP A 268 3.89 -6.52 -14.85
CA ASP A 268 5.21 -6.76 -14.31
C ASP A 268 5.32 -6.15 -12.92
N PHE A 269 5.12 -6.96 -11.87
CA PHE A 269 5.55 -6.58 -10.52
C PHE A 269 7.07 -6.79 -10.34
N ARG A 270 7.81 -7.24 -11.37
CA ARG A 270 9.27 -7.21 -11.30
C ARG A 270 9.63 -5.73 -11.12
N HIS A 271 10.36 -5.48 -10.07
CA HIS A 271 11.37 -4.44 -10.10
C HIS A 271 12.17 -4.72 -11.37
N ASP A 272 11.97 -3.92 -12.42
CA ASP A 272 12.83 -4.02 -13.60
C ASP A 272 14.27 -3.94 -13.06
N PRO A 273 15.12 -4.96 -13.28
CA PRO A 273 16.50 -4.90 -12.81
C PRO A 273 17.26 -3.73 -13.45
N ASP A 274 16.81 -3.30 -14.63
CA ASP A 274 17.26 -2.13 -15.35
C ASP A 274 16.02 -1.29 -15.74
N PRO A 275 15.36 -0.58 -14.79
CA PRO A 275 14.32 0.35 -15.20
C PRO A 275 14.99 1.28 -16.21
N PRO A 276 14.36 1.55 -17.37
CA PRO A 276 15.03 2.34 -18.37
C PRO A 276 15.54 3.62 -17.69
N GLU A 277 16.83 3.93 -17.85
CA GLU A 277 17.50 5.09 -17.26
C GLU A 277 16.96 6.39 -17.88
N PHE A 278 15.65 6.58 -17.85
CA PHE A 278 14.98 7.83 -18.09
C PHE A 278 15.05 8.67 -16.80
N ARG A 279 16.25 8.76 -16.22
CA ARG A 279 16.57 9.88 -15.35
C ARG A 279 16.69 11.07 -16.29
N ALA A 280 15.84 12.08 -16.09
CA ALA A 280 16.09 13.40 -16.68
C ALA A 280 17.59 13.68 -16.46
N PRO A 281 18.39 13.99 -17.49
CA PRO A 281 19.78 14.30 -17.29
C PRO A 281 19.81 15.41 -16.25
N GLN A 282 20.41 15.11 -15.11
CA GLN A 282 20.73 16.07 -14.06
C GLN A 282 21.88 16.94 -14.58
N SER A 283 21.64 17.60 -15.71
CA SER A 283 22.47 18.70 -16.13
C SER A 283 22.46 19.66 -14.94
N PRO A 284 23.64 20.10 -14.47
CA PRO A 284 23.67 21.19 -13.52
C PRO A 284 22.74 22.26 -14.07
N GLY A 285 21.84 22.78 -13.23
CA GLY A 285 21.08 23.98 -13.57
C GLY A 285 22.03 25.00 -14.21
N PRO A 286 21.55 25.88 -15.08
CA PRO A 286 22.38 26.70 -15.96
C PRO A 286 23.63 27.20 -15.23
N ALA A 287 24.82 26.84 -15.76
CA ALA A 287 26.11 27.05 -15.11
C ALA A 287 26.40 28.52 -14.76
N ARG A 288 25.56 29.44 -15.27
CA ARG A 288 25.53 30.85 -14.93
C ARG A 288 24.06 31.28 -14.73
N PRO A 289 23.75 32.02 -13.66
CA PRO A 289 22.43 32.61 -13.48
C PRO A 289 22.10 33.57 -14.63
N SER A 290 20.82 33.74 -14.95
CA SER A 290 20.38 34.76 -15.91
C SER A 290 20.75 36.16 -15.40
N PHE A 291 21.40 36.97 -16.23
CA PHE A 291 21.73 38.35 -15.90
C PHE A 291 20.47 39.21 -15.68
N GLU A 292 19.39 38.91 -16.39
CA GLU A 292 18.10 39.60 -16.23
C GLU A 292 17.48 39.27 -14.86
N PHE A 293 17.60 38.02 -14.42
CA PHE A 293 17.20 37.60 -13.07
C PHE A 293 18.05 38.31 -12.00
N LEU A 294 19.37 38.35 -12.14
CA LEU A 294 20.26 39.04 -11.20
C LEU A 294 19.96 40.54 -11.12
N ASN A 295 19.69 41.20 -12.25
CA ASN A 295 19.34 42.62 -12.29
C ASN A 295 17.97 42.90 -11.65
N THR A 296 17.01 41.99 -11.81
CA THR A 296 15.69 42.08 -11.16
C THR A 296 15.82 42.07 -9.63
N TYR A 297 16.76 41.27 -9.11
CA TYR A 297 17.01 41.12 -7.68
C TYR A 297 18.33 41.78 -7.23
N ALA A 298 18.72 42.91 -7.84
CA ALA A 298 20.02 43.55 -7.60
C ALA A 298 20.27 43.97 -6.14
N SER A 299 19.22 44.09 -5.31
CA SER A 299 19.33 44.35 -3.87
C SER A 299 19.64 43.11 -3.04
N ALA A 300 19.51 41.91 -3.60
CA ALA A 300 19.84 40.67 -2.94
C ALA A 300 21.36 40.43 -2.97
N ARG A 301 21.90 39.90 -1.87
CA ARG A 301 23.31 39.48 -1.83
C ARG A 301 23.53 38.39 -2.90
N HIS A 302 24.52 38.61 -3.77
CA HIS A 302 25.01 37.56 -4.66
C HIS A 302 25.52 36.37 -3.82
N VAL A 303 24.99 35.19 -4.11
CA VAL A 303 25.44 33.91 -3.53
C VAL A 303 26.15 33.11 -4.62
N THR A 304 27.33 32.60 -4.31
CA THR A 304 28.04 31.67 -5.20
C THR A 304 27.35 30.29 -5.15
N TYR A 305 27.51 29.49 -6.21
CA TYR A 305 26.88 28.16 -6.28
C TYR A 305 27.15 27.28 -5.04
N PRO A 306 28.36 27.27 -4.42
CA PRO A 306 28.59 26.54 -3.17
C PRO A 306 27.87 27.12 -1.93
N GLU A 307 27.50 28.41 -1.94
CA GLU A 307 26.74 29.05 -0.86
C GLU A 307 25.23 28.79 -0.98
N VAL A 308 24.77 28.32 -2.14
CA VAL A 308 23.36 27.97 -2.36
C VAL A 308 23.03 26.71 -1.57
N LYS A 309 22.12 26.85 -0.60
CA LYS A 309 21.51 25.69 0.06
C LYS A 309 20.74 24.90 -1.00
N LYS A 310 21.07 23.62 -1.14
CA LYS A 310 20.29 22.71 -1.97
C LYS A 310 18.98 22.40 -1.25
N PHE A 311 17.89 22.43 -2.00
CA PHE A 311 16.66 21.81 -1.53
C PHE A 311 16.87 20.29 -1.44
N PRO A 312 16.20 19.61 -0.48
CA PRO A 312 16.17 18.16 -0.50
C PRO A 312 15.63 17.65 -1.84
N ALA A 313 16.06 16.45 -2.23
CA ALA A 313 15.47 15.76 -3.37
C ALA A 313 13.95 15.58 -3.18
N GLU A 314 13.20 15.52 -4.27
CA GLU A 314 11.72 15.49 -4.28
C GLU A 314 11.14 14.45 -3.31
N SER A 315 11.69 13.23 -3.32
CA SER A 315 11.29 12.13 -2.46
C SER A 315 11.53 12.35 -0.97
N ASN A 316 12.53 13.17 -0.63
CA ASN A 316 12.90 13.51 0.75
C ASN A 316 12.28 14.84 1.21
N ASP A 317 11.63 15.56 0.31
CA ASP A 317 10.98 16.83 0.60
C ASP A 317 9.53 16.59 1.04
N HIS A 318 9.32 15.80 2.10
CA HIS A 318 7.98 15.52 2.62
C HIS A 318 7.86 15.94 4.08
N ILE A 319 6.64 16.26 4.52
CA ILE A 319 6.34 16.55 5.93
C ILE A 319 5.29 15.56 6.41
N THR A 320 5.68 14.69 7.32
CA THR A 320 4.74 13.83 8.02
C THR A 320 3.87 14.67 8.95
N PRO A 321 2.53 14.64 8.83
CA PRO A 321 1.66 15.25 9.81
C PRO A 321 1.95 14.69 11.21
N HIS A 322 1.91 15.55 12.22
CA HIS A 322 2.07 15.10 13.60
C HIS A 322 0.95 14.12 13.98
N ALA A 323 1.25 13.11 14.79
CA ALA A 323 0.30 12.07 15.19
C ALA A 323 -0.99 12.60 15.87
N SER A 324 -0.94 13.79 16.46
CA SER A 324 -2.13 14.44 17.04
C SER A 324 -3.12 15.00 16.01
N ILE A 325 -2.73 15.06 14.73
CA ILE A 325 -3.60 15.53 13.66
C ILE A 325 -4.59 14.40 13.33
N PRO A 326 -5.90 14.68 13.18
CA PRO A 326 -6.87 13.64 12.84
C PRO A 326 -6.47 12.87 11.57
N GLU A 327 -6.64 11.54 11.58
CA GLU A 327 -6.33 10.60 10.48
C GLU A 327 -6.89 10.99 9.10
N ARG A 328 -7.80 11.95 9.04
CA ARG A 328 -8.48 12.41 7.81
C ARG A 328 -7.65 13.34 6.93
N PHE A 329 -6.44 13.70 7.34
CA PHE A 329 -5.55 14.56 6.55
C PHE A 329 -4.40 13.75 5.96
N LEU A 330 -4.47 13.53 4.65
CA LEU A 330 -3.38 12.98 3.85
C LEU A 330 -2.65 14.13 3.14
N THR A 331 -1.31 14.05 3.09
CA THR A 331 -0.46 15.01 2.38
C THR A 331 -0.33 14.65 0.91
N SER A 332 0.20 15.58 0.10
CA SER A 332 0.51 15.35 -1.31
C SER A 332 1.51 14.20 -1.53
N ASP A 333 2.19 13.73 -0.49
CA ASP A 333 3.08 12.57 -0.51
C ASP A 333 2.37 11.31 -0.98
N GLN A 334 1.07 11.25 -0.71
CA GLN A 334 0.23 10.23 -1.28
C GLN A 334 0.35 10.29 -2.78
N CYS A 335 0.07 11.42 -3.44
CA CYS A 335 0.02 11.63 -4.90
C CYS A 335 1.30 11.28 -5.68
N LEU A 336 2.47 11.31 -5.02
CA LEU A 336 3.78 11.15 -5.66
C LEU A 336 3.83 9.95 -6.61
N MET A 337 3.40 8.77 -6.16
CA MET A 337 3.46 7.53 -6.95
C MET A 337 2.87 7.61 -8.37
N CYS A 338 1.90 8.51 -8.58
CA CYS A 338 1.21 8.69 -9.86
C CYS A 338 1.56 10.02 -10.54
N HIS A 339 2.07 11.00 -9.78
CA HIS A 339 2.26 12.37 -10.26
C HIS A 339 3.71 12.83 -10.24
N SER A 340 4.66 11.95 -9.94
CA SER A 340 6.09 12.26 -9.96
C SER A 340 6.78 11.55 -11.11
N ALA A 341 7.59 12.28 -11.88
CA ALA A 341 8.47 11.65 -12.87
C ALA A 341 9.62 10.87 -12.24
N ALA A 342 9.80 10.97 -10.93
CA ALA A 342 10.84 10.27 -10.20
C ALA A 342 10.36 8.95 -9.57
N THR A 343 9.07 8.58 -9.68
CA THR A 343 8.53 7.37 -9.02
C THR A 343 8.62 6.10 -9.86
N GLY A 344 9.38 6.12 -10.95
CA GLY A 344 9.32 5.15 -12.05
C GLY A 344 9.42 3.67 -11.67
N ARG A 345 9.83 3.35 -10.44
CA ARG A 345 9.97 2.01 -9.91
C ARG A 345 8.70 1.38 -9.35
N HIS A 346 7.81 2.14 -8.71
CA HIS A 346 6.56 1.60 -8.14
C HIS A 346 5.39 1.62 -9.14
N SER A 347 5.52 2.38 -10.22
CA SER A 347 4.57 2.48 -11.33
C SER A 347 4.98 1.67 -12.57
N GLY A 348 6.14 1.00 -12.54
CA GLY A 348 6.68 0.21 -13.67
C GLY A 348 7.24 1.06 -14.83
N SER A 349 7.18 2.39 -14.75
CA SER A 349 7.78 3.38 -15.64
C SER A 349 7.66 4.79 -15.02
N PRO A 350 8.52 5.76 -15.35
CA PRO A 350 8.36 7.16 -14.93
C PRO A 350 6.98 7.68 -15.34
N VAL A 351 6.20 8.19 -14.39
CA VAL A 351 4.88 8.77 -14.66
C VAL A 351 5.04 10.28 -14.83
N MET A 352 4.35 10.94 -15.75
CA MET A 352 4.57 12.38 -16.01
C MET A 352 5.99 12.72 -16.51
N PHE A 353 6.59 11.84 -17.31
CA PHE A 353 7.85 12.07 -18.00
C PHE A 353 7.65 12.03 -19.52
N LEU A 354 8.12 13.07 -20.22
CA LEU A 354 8.14 13.11 -21.68
C LEU A 354 9.54 12.76 -22.18
N GLU A 355 9.68 11.63 -22.86
CA GLU A 355 10.94 11.30 -23.53
C GLU A 355 11.26 12.32 -24.64
N THR A 356 12.51 12.76 -24.70
CA THR A 356 13.01 13.66 -25.75
C THR A 356 14.35 13.19 -26.25
N LYS A 357 14.79 13.67 -27.43
CA LYS A 357 16.15 13.42 -27.97
C LYS A 357 17.29 13.90 -27.06
N ARG A 358 16.98 14.59 -25.95
CA ARG A 358 17.93 15.14 -24.98
C ARG A 358 17.83 14.46 -23.61
N GLY A 359 17.26 13.25 -23.53
CA GLY A 359 17.16 12.52 -22.27
C GLY A 359 15.88 12.79 -21.47
N GLY A 360 14.88 13.42 -22.09
CA GLY A 360 13.54 13.58 -21.53
C GLY A 360 13.31 14.82 -20.65
N LEU A 361 12.04 15.08 -20.36
CA LEU A 361 11.53 16.22 -19.61
C LEU A 361 10.60 15.69 -18.50
N ASN A 362 10.92 16.05 -17.26
CA ASN A 362 9.97 15.90 -16.17
C ASN A 362 8.82 16.91 -16.38
N VAL A 363 7.62 16.42 -16.69
CA VAL A 363 6.38 17.23 -16.77
C VAL A 363 5.50 17.02 -15.55
N SER A 364 6.01 16.40 -14.49
CA SER A 364 5.34 16.44 -13.20
C SER A 364 5.23 17.91 -12.79
N PRO A 365 4.02 18.36 -12.47
CA PRO A 365 3.81 19.73 -12.01
C PRO A 365 4.25 19.91 -10.55
N TYR A 366 5.27 19.18 -10.10
CA TYR A 366 5.74 19.07 -8.71
C TYR A 366 5.81 20.41 -7.95
N GLY A 367 6.08 21.51 -8.65
CA GLY A 367 6.09 22.86 -8.11
C GLY A 367 4.74 23.51 -7.79
N GLU A 368 3.59 23.02 -8.22
CA GLU A 368 2.27 23.67 -8.01
C GLU A 368 1.37 22.90 -7.03
N TRP A 369 1.38 21.57 -7.06
CA TRP A 369 0.42 20.73 -6.32
C TRP A 369 0.74 20.68 -4.83
N ARG A 370 2.03 20.72 -4.46
CA ARG A 370 2.51 20.81 -3.08
C ARG A 370 2.04 22.09 -2.35
N TRP A 371 1.73 23.15 -3.10
CA TRP A 371 1.27 24.43 -2.54
C TRP A 371 -0.25 24.60 -2.62
N SER A 372 -0.94 23.61 -3.18
CA SER A 372 -2.41 23.61 -3.31
C SER A 372 -3.03 22.57 -2.36
N PRO A 373 -4.15 22.86 -1.69
CA PRO A 373 -4.77 21.97 -0.70
C PRO A 373 -5.52 20.76 -1.30
N MET A 374 -4.98 20.15 -2.37
CA MET A 374 -5.67 19.20 -3.27
C MET A 374 -5.84 17.76 -2.72
N GLY A 375 -5.78 17.56 -1.40
CA GLY A 375 -5.84 16.23 -0.76
C GLY A 375 -7.17 15.47 -0.89
N LEU A 376 -8.14 15.98 -1.67
CA LEU A 376 -9.48 15.40 -1.83
C LEU A 376 -10.02 15.55 -3.27
N ALA A 377 -9.16 15.32 -4.28
CA ALA A 377 -9.46 15.58 -5.71
C ALA A 377 -10.85 15.07 -6.20
N GLY A 378 -11.36 13.94 -5.70
CA GLY A 378 -12.70 13.43 -6.06
C GLY A 378 -13.88 14.36 -5.78
N ARG A 379 -13.73 15.32 -4.86
CA ARG A 379 -14.74 16.36 -4.54
C ARG A 379 -14.25 17.76 -4.92
N ASP A 380 -13.05 17.85 -5.48
CA ASP A 380 -12.42 19.10 -5.82
C ASP A 380 -12.89 19.55 -7.22
N PRO A 381 -13.60 20.69 -7.31
CA PRO A 381 -14.02 21.20 -8.61
C PRO A 381 -12.83 21.54 -9.53
N VAL A 382 -11.63 21.78 -8.99
CA VAL A 382 -10.41 22.04 -9.78
C VAL A 382 -9.89 20.75 -10.42
N PHE A 383 -9.90 19.63 -9.69
CA PHE A 383 -9.59 18.32 -10.26
C PHE A 383 -10.56 17.94 -11.37
N HIS A 384 -11.86 18.09 -11.13
CA HIS A 384 -12.88 17.82 -12.16
C HIS A 384 -12.75 18.75 -13.36
N ALA A 385 -12.42 20.04 -13.14
CA ALA A 385 -12.16 20.97 -14.24
C ALA A 385 -10.92 20.58 -15.06
N GLN A 386 -9.87 20.08 -14.41
CA GLN A 386 -8.67 19.59 -15.08
C GLN A 386 -8.94 18.29 -15.85
N LEU A 387 -9.64 17.32 -15.24
CA LEU A 387 -10.06 16.08 -15.89
C LEU A 387 -10.94 16.36 -17.11
N GLU A 388 -11.93 17.25 -16.98
CA GLU A 388 -12.78 17.69 -18.10
C GLU A 388 -11.98 18.43 -19.18
N SER A 389 -10.98 19.24 -18.81
CA SER A 389 -10.09 19.88 -19.79
C SER A 389 -9.25 18.86 -20.56
N GLU A 390 -8.73 17.83 -19.89
CA GLU A 390 -7.96 16.75 -20.51
C GLU A 390 -8.84 15.87 -21.41
N LEU A 391 -10.03 15.47 -20.95
CA LEU A 391 -11.01 14.75 -21.76
C LEU A 391 -11.48 15.59 -22.96
N SER A 392 -11.64 16.90 -22.79
CA SER A 392 -11.95 17.83 -23.87
C SER A 392 -10.82 17.92 -24.88
N GLN A 393 -9.56 17.98 -24.44
CA GLN A 393 -8.40 17.96 -25.34
C GLN A 393 -8.32 16.66 -26.14
N ILE A 394 -8.46 15.51 -25.47
CA ILE A 394 -8.48 14.19 -26.10
C ILE A 394 -9.58 14.11 -27.17
N SER A 395 -10.79 14.58 -26.84
CA SER A 395 -11.93 14.59 -27.75
C SER A 395 -11.75 15.53 -28.95
N ARG A 396 -10.98 16.61 -28.79
CA ARG A 396 -10.69 17.57 -29.87
C ARG A 396 -9.59 17.08 -30.80
N ASP A 397 -8.56 16.46 -30.24
CA ASP A 397 -7.29 16.27 -30.94
C ASP A 397 -7.13 14.86 -31.52
N LEU A 398 -7.98 13.90 -31.12
CA LEU A 398 -7.93 12.51 -31.58
C LEU A 398 -9.20 12.09 -32.35
N PRO A 399 -9.09 11.10 -33.26
CA PRO A 399 -10.26 10.45 -33.86
C PRO A 399 -11.17 9.82 -32.80
N VAL A 400 -12.48 9.85 -33.02
CA VAL A 400 -13.51 9.42 -32.04
C VAL A 400 -13.20 8.08 -31.37
N GLU A 401 -12.88 7.03 -32.13
CA GLU A 401 -12.59 5.70 -31.55
C GLU A 401 -11.36 5.71 -30.61
N GLN A 402 -10.37 6.55 -30.89
CA GLN A 402 -9.19 6.70 -30.03
C GLN A 402 -9.49 7.62 -28.84
N ALA A 403 -10.26 8.68 -29.06
CA ALA A 403 -10.68 9.60 -28.01
C ALA A 403 -11.51 8.88 -26.93
N ASP A 404 -12.43 8.00 -27.34
CA ASP A 404 -13.25 7.20 -26.41
C ASP A 404 -12.36 6.24 -25.61
N ALA A 405 -11.49 5.48 -26.29
CA ALA A 405 -10.63 4.51 -25.62
C ALA A 405 -9.63 5.16 -24.65
N TYR A 406 -9.01 6.28 -25.02
CA TYR A 406 -8.08 7.00 -24.15
C TYR A 406 -8.79 7.81 -23.07
N GLY A 407 -9.95 8.39 -23.39
CA GLY A 407 -10.82 9.06 -22.41
C GLY A 407 -11.23 8.10 -21.29
N ASP A 408 -11.68 6.89 -21.66
CA ASP A 408 -11.99 5.83 -20.69
C ASP A 408 -10.76 5.42 -19.87
N GLN A 409 -9.58 5.32 -20.48
CA GLN A 409 -8.35 4.98 -19.75
C GLN A 409 -7.95 6.08 -18.76
N VAL A 410 -8.03 7.34 -19.16
CA VAL A 410 -7.74 8.49 -18.29
C VAL A 410 -8.75 8.55 -17.15
N ALA A 411 -10.04 8.52 -17.46
CA ALA A 411 -11.10 8.52 -16.46
C ALA A 411 -10.96 7.34 -15.49
N ASN A 412 -10.78 6.12 -15.98
CA ASN A 412 -10.60 4.95 -15.11
C ASN A 412 -9.31 5.02 -14.29
N THR A 413 -8.20 5.51 -14.85
CA THR A 413 -6.93 5.62 -14.12
C THR A 413 -7.02 6.66 -13.01
N CYS A 414 -7.54 7.85 -13.34
CA CYS A 414 -7.70 8.95 -12.39
C CYS A 414 -8.76 8.61 -11.34
N LEU A 415 -9.96 8.16 -11.73
CA LEU A 415 -11.06 7.87 -10.82
C LEU A 415 -10.89 6.56 -10.04
N ARG A 416 -10.01 5.65 -10.47
CA ARG A 416 -9.63 4.50 -9.62
C ARG A 416 -9.01 4.93 -8.30
N CYS A 417 -8.33 6.08 -8.27
CA CYS A 417 -7.76 6.64 -7.06
C CYS A 417 -8.56 7.83 -6.51
N HIS A 418 -9.21 8.61 -7.36
CA HIS A 418 -9.94 9.83 -6.98
C HIS A 418 -11.46 9.67 -6.89
N GLY A 419 -12.04 8.60 -7.44
CA GLY A 419 -13.49 8.38 -7.49
C GLY A 419 -14.07 7.61 -6.29
N ALA A 420 -13.23 7.06 -5.42
CA ALA A 420 -13.65 6.33 -4.24
C ALA A 420 -13.84 7.26 -3.03
N LEU A 421 -14.89 8.10 -3.01
CA LEU A 421 -15.31 8.84 -1.81
C LEU A 421 -16.81 9.21 -1.75
#